data_AF-A0A7S1E4Y4-F1
#
_entry.id   AF-A0A7S1E4Y4-F1
#
_cell.length_a   1.000
_cell.length_b   1.000
_cell.length_c   1.000
_cell.angle_alpha   90.00
_cell.angle_beta   90.00
_cell.angle_gamma   90.00
#
_symmetry.space_group_name_H-M   'P 1'
#
loop_
_entity.id
_entity.type
_entity.pdbx_description
1 polymer ?
#
loop_
_entity_poly.entity_id
_entity_poly.type
_entity_poly.pdbx_seq_one_letter_code
_entity_poly.pdbx_strand_id
1 'polypeptide(L)'
;GKGFIFIQSDCTLAEVSLMVPKNAQGHAIPLRSVLVHFLTIGEYDSEVCRDDFELAEVRSTLQDAIDSYDEKSKVVILMRFRCGHVSLGLAELVPEYNICSSLGRNYYEDSTAGALQLNLDQI
;
A
#
# COMPACT_ATOMS: atom_id res chain seq x y z
N GLY A 1 -0.49 7.32 15.26
CA GLY A 1 0.03 8.62 14.80
C GLY A 1 -0.28 8.78 13.33
N LYS A 2 0.06 9.92 12.71
CA LYS A 2 0.01 10.04 11.25
C LYS A 2 0.93 8.98 10.62
N GLY A 3 0.48 8.41 9.52
CA GLY A 3 1.16 7.32 8.84
C GLY A 3 0.62 7.19 7.43
N PHE A 4 0.98 6.11 6.76
CA PHE A 4 0.63 5.86 5.38
C PHE A 4 0.36 4.38 5.14
N ILE A 5 -0.34 4.10 4.05
CA ILE A 5 -0.55 2.74 3.56
C ILE A 5 0.62 2.38 2.67
N PHE A 6 1.34 1.33 3.02
CA PHE A 6 2.36 0.74 2.17
C PHE A 6 1.82 -0.50 1.48
N ILE A 7 1.85 -0.50 0.15
CA ILE A 7 1.36 -1.58 -0.70
C ILE A 7 2.55 -2.21 -1.40
N GLN A 8 2.72 -3.52 -1.26
CA GLN A 8 3.78 -4.28 -1.91
C GLN A 8 3.19 -5.36 -2.80
N SER A 9 3.75 -5.54 -3.99
CA SER A 9 3.41 -6.67 -4.87
C SER A 9 4.65 -7.32 -5.44
N ASP A 10 4.63 -8.65 -5.49
CA ASP A 10 5.60 -9.46 -6.22
C ASP A 10 5.30 -9.52 -7.73
N CYS A 11 4.20 -8.91 -8.17
CA CYS A 11 3.93 -8.67 -9.58
C CYS A 11 4.53 -7.33 -10.03
N THR A 12 4.84 -7.22 -11.31
CA THR A 12 5.16 -5.94 -11.94
C THR A 12 3.92 -5.05 -12.02
N LEU A 13 4.11 -3.73 -12.11
CA LEU A 13 2.99 -2.81 -12.29
C LEU A 13 2.16 -3.17 -13.53
N ALA A 14 2.82 -3.55 -14.63
CA ALA A 14 2.16 -3.96 -15.87
C ALA A 14 1.23 -5.16 -15.65
N GLU A 15 1.65 -6.17 -14.90
CA GLU A 15 0.83 -7.36 -14.61
C GLU A 15 -0.37 -7.04 -13.71
N VAL A 16 -0.17 -6.20 -12.69
CA VAL A 16 -1.23 -5.76 -11.78
C VAL A 16 -2.27 -4.89 -12.50
N SER A 17 -1.84 -4.12 -13.52
CA SER A 17 -2.72 -3.19 -14.25
C SER A 17 -3.70 -3.86 -15.23
N LEU A 18 -3.59 -5.17 -15.45
CA LEU A 18 -4.43 -5.87 -16.42
C LEU A 18 -5.82 -6.18 -15.83
N MET A 19 -6.87 -6.01 -16.62
CA MET A 19 -8.23 -6.38 -16.19
C MET A 19 -8.42 -7.89 -16.08
N VAL A 20 -7.74 -8.65 -16.94
CA VAL A 20 -7.76 -10.11 -16.97
C VAL A 20 -6.35 -10.58 -16.62
N PRO A 21 -6.17 -11.58 -15.73
CA PRO A 21 -4.85 -12.09 -15.32
C PRO A 21 -4.21 -12.94 -16.43
N LYS A 22 -4.04 -12.36 -17.61
CA LYS A 22 -3.39 -12.97 -18.78
C LYS A 22 -2.42 -11.98 -19.39
N ASN A 23 -1.19 -12.42 -19.64
CA ASN A 23 -0.20 -11.60 -20.31
C ASN A 23 -0.51 -11.44 -21.81
N ALA A 24 0.31 -10.64 -22.51
CA ALA A 24 0.14 -10.39 -23.94
C ALA A 24 0.26 -11.66 -24.82
N GLN A 25 0.87 -12.72 -24.30
CA GLN A 25 1.00 -14.02 -24.95
C GLN A 25 -0.18 -14.96 -24.64
N GLY A 26 -1.15 -14.51 -23.84
CA GLY A 26 -2.32 -15.29 -23.44
C GLY A 26 -2.07 -16.27 -22.28
N HIS A 27 -0.86 -16.30 -21.72
CA HIS A 27 -0.56 -17.12 -20.54
C HIS A 27 -1.17 -16.50 -19.30
N ALA A 28 -1.65 -17.34 -18.39
CA ALA A 28 -2.14 -16.90 -17.09
C ALA A 28 -0.99 -16.26 -16.30
N ILE A 29 -1.29 -15.13 -15.68
CA ILE A 29 -0.40 -14.48 -14.72
C ILE A 29 -0.58 -15.20 -13.39
N PRO A 30 0.50 -15.53 -12.65
CA PRO A 30 0.41 -16.06 -11.29
C PRO A 30 -0.47 -15.16 -10.41
N LEU A 31 -0.99 -15.71 -9.31
CA LEU A 31 -1.90 -15.02 -8.38
C LEU A 31 -1.43 -13.57 -8.12
N ARG A 32 -2.23 -12.59 -8.57
CA ARG A 32 -1.92 -11.19 -8.35
C ARG A 32 -2.41 -10.81 -6.96
N SER A 33 -1.46 -10.69 -6.04
CA SER A 33 -1.73 -10.27 -4.67
C SER A 33 -0.96 -9.00 -4.33
N VAL A 34 -1.52 -8.25 -3.39
CA VAL A 34 -0.84 -7.14 -2.74
C VAL A 34 -0.82 -7.37 -1.24
N LEU A 35 0.31 -7.04 -0.62
CA LEU A 35 0.43 -6.93 0.83
C LEU A 35 0.20 -5.46 1.20
N VAL A 36 -0.68 -5.23 2.16
CA VAL A 36 -1.06 -3.90 2.62
C VAL A 36 -0.67 -3.76 4.07
N HIS A 37 0.15 -2.75 4.35
CA HIS A 37 0.62 -2.40 5.68
C HIS A 37 0.23 -0.97 6.00
N PHE A 38 -0.10 -0.69 7.26
CA PHE A 38 -0.08 0.67 7.76
C PHE A 38 1.24 0.89 8.47
N LEU A 39 1.98 1.92 8.07
CA LEU A 39 3.28 2.24 8.66
C LEU A 39 3.34 3.70 9.09
N THR A 40 4.03 3.95 10.17
CA THR A 40 4.55 5.26 10.55
C THR A 40 5.88 5.51 9.83
N ILE A 41 6.32 6.78 9.78
CA ILE A 41 7.62 7.10 9.19
C ILE A 41 8.78 6.44 9.96
N GLY A 42 8.64 6.24 11.27
CA GLY A 42 9.67 5.57 12.08
C GLY A 42 9.82 4.07 11.75
N GLU A 43 8.70 3.37 11.52
CA GLU A 43 8.71 1.98 11.07
C GLU A 43 9.27 1.89 9.64
N TYR A 44 8.90 2.82 8.77
CA TYR A 44 9.46 2.91 7.42
C TYR A 44 10.99 3.07 7.43
N ASP A 45 11.51 4.01 8.22
CA ASP A 45 12.95 4.27 8.31
C ASP A 45 13.72 3.08 8.91
N SER A 46 13.13 2.36 9.87
CA SER A 46 13.82 1.31 10.63
C SER A 46 13.69 -0.11 10.05
N GLU A 47 12.62 -0.39 9.31
CA GLU A 47 12.35 -1.71 8.71
C GLU A 47 12.51 -1.66 7.19
N VAL A 48 11.79 -0.76 6.51
CA VAL A 48 11.67 -0.79 5.05
C VAL A 48 12.93 -0.25 4.37
N CYS A 49 13.39 0.95 4.75
CA CYS A 49 14.59 1.56 4.17
C CYS A 49 15.88 0.81 4.53
N ARG A 50 15.87 0.04 5.63
CA ARG A 50 17.01 -0.78 6.02
C ARG A 50 17.17 -1.97 5.07
N ASP A 51 16.06 -2.59 4.68
CA ASP A 51 16.05 -3.77 3.82
C ASP A 51 16.18 -3.43 2.33
N ASP A 52 15.65 -2.26 1.92
CA ASP A 52 15.71 -1.76 0.54
C ASP A 52 16.11 -0.27 0.54
N PHE A 53 17.41 -0.01 0.35
CA PHE A 53 17.96 1.35 0.43
C PHE A 53 17.43 2.28 -0.66
N GLU A 54 16.95 1.75 -1.79
CA GLU A 54 16.40 2.56 -2.88
C GLU A 54 15.11 3.27 -2.44
N LEU A 55 14.40 2.71 -1.47
CA LEU A 55 13.21 3.34 -0.88
C LEU A 55 13.58 4.59 -0.05
N ALA A 56 14.82 4.72 0.41
CA ALA A 56 15.26 5.94 1.09
C ALA A 56 15.17 7.18 0.18
N GLU A 57 15.22 7.02 -1.14
CA GLU A 57 15.15 8.15 -2.10
C GLU A 57 13.79 8.85 -2.09
N VAL A 58 12.71 8.13 -1.78
CA VAL A 58 11.34 8.70 -1.74
C VAL A 58 10.92 9.18 -0.35
N ARG A 59 11.77 8.99 0.66
CA ARG A 59 11.46 9.24 2.08
C ARG A 59 11.08 10.69 2.37
N SER A 60 11.77 11.67 1.79
CA SER A 60 11.47 13.09 2.00
C SER A 60 10.10 13.45 1.43
N THR A 61 9.82 13.04 0.20
CA THR A 61 8.53 13.26 -0.48
C THR A 61 7.39 12.59 0.27
N LEU A 62 7.62 11.38 0.80
CA LEU A 62 6.66 10.67 1.64
C LEU A 62 6.36 11.43 2.93
N GLN A 63 7.38 11.92 3.64
CA GLN A 63 7.21 12.73 4.85
C GLN A 63 6.38 13.99 4.55
N ASP A 64 6.71 14.71 3.48
CA ASP A 64 5.99 15.91 3.08
C ASP A 64 4.50 15.60 2.79
N ALA A 65 4.21 14.46 2.16
CA ALA A 65 2.84 14.01 1.92
C ALA A 65 2.10 13.68 3.22
N ILE A 66 2.77 13.02 4.18
CA ILE A 66 2.20 12.67 5.50
C ILE A 66 1.94 13.93 6.34
N ASP A 67 2.80 14.93 6.26
CA ASP A 67 2.63 16.14 7.05
C ASP A 67 1.51 17.02 6.50
N SER A 68 1.32 17.01 5.17
CA SER A 68 0.40 17.91 4.46
C SER A 68 -1.02 17.37 4.28
N TYR A 69 -1.27 16.06 4.33
CA TYR A 69 -2.62 15.53 4.11
C TYR A 69 -3.57 15.77 5.31
N ASP A 70 -4.86 15.92 4.99
CA ASP A 70 -5.94 15.91 5.96
C ASP A 70 -6.39 14.47 6.24
N GLU A 71 -6.13 14.01 7.47
CA GLU A 71 -6.42 12.66 7.94
C GLU A 71 -7.90 12.29 7.93
N LYS A 72 -8.81 13.28 7.87
CA LYS A 72 -10.25 13.05 7.83
C LYS A 72 -10.81 12.87 6.43
N SER A 73 -10.06 13.24 5.40
CA SER A 73 -10.53 13.16 4.01
C SER A 73 -9.67 12.26 3.14
N LYS A 74 -8.38 12.09 3.47
CA LYS A 74 -7.43 11.38 2.62
C LYS A 74 -6.49 10.49 3.43
N VAL A 75 -5.81 9.62 2.71
CA VAL A 75 -4.70 8.81 3.22
C VAL A 75 -3.57 8.79 2.21
N VAL A 76 -2.32 8.83 2.70
CA VAL A 76 -1.13 8.68 1.86
C VAL A 76 -0.92 7.20 1.55
N ILE A 77 -0.62 6.89 0.29
CA ILE A 77 -0.32 5.55 -0.19
C ILE A 77 1.05 5.55 -0.85
N LEU A 78 1.93 4.66 -0.41
CA LEU A 78 3.17 4.31 -1.09
C LEU A 78 3.01 2.90 -1.66
N MET A 79 3.34 2.69 -2.94
CA MET A 79 3.27 1.40 -3.60
C MET A 79 4.63 1.01 -4.15
N ARG A 80 4.99 -0.28 -4.02
CA ARG A 80 6.22 -0.86 -4.55
C ARG A 80 5.92 -2.16 -5.30
N PHE A 81 6.39 -2.24 -6.53
CA PHE A 81 6.22 -3.40 -7.40
C PHE A 81 7.55 -4.10 -7.66
N ARG A 82 7.49 -5.38 -8.06
CA ARG A 82 8.69 -6.20 -8.34
C ARG A 82 9.64 -5.60 -9.39
N CYS A 83 9.13 -4.81 -10.33
CA CYS A 83 9.94 -4.18 -11.37
C CYS A 83 10.71 -2.93 -10.88
N GLY A 84 10.79 -2.69 -9.57
CA GLY A 84 11.41 -1.48 -9.00
C GLY A 84 10.56 -0.22 -9.13
N HIS A 85 9.33 -0.33 -9.66
CA HIS A 85 8.45 0.82 -9.73
C HIS A 85 7.94 1.18 -8.33
N VAL A 86 8.10 2.45 -7.97
CA VAL A 86 7.61 3.04 -6.73
C VAL A 86 6.69 4.20 -7.07
N SER A 87 5.52 4.26 -6.43
CA SER A 87 4.59 5.36 -6.61
C SER A 87 4.06 5.86 -5.28
N LEU A 88 3.94 7.18 -5.15
CA LEU A 88 3.39 7.87 -4.00
C LEU A 88 2.12 8.60 -4.44
N GLY A 89 1.05 8.45 -3.67
CA GLY A 89 -0.24 9.05 -3.99
C GLY A 89 -1.08 9.35 -2.76
N LEU A 90 -2.18 10.06 -2.99
CA LEU A 90 -3.23 10.29 -2.01
C LEU A 90 -4.50 9.57 -2.47
N ALA A 91 -5.13 8.82 -1.57
CA ALA A 91 -6.45 8.25 -1.80
C ALA A 91 -7.49 8.95 -0.91
N GLU A 92 -8.69 9.13 -1.44
CA GLU A 92 -9.81 9.65 -0.66
C GLU A 92 -10.38 8.57 0.27
N LEU A 93 -10.77 8.97 1.48
CA LEU A 93 -11.47 8.10 2.41
C LEU A 93 -12.95 8.06 2.03
N VAL A 94 -13.39 6.92 1.53
CA VAL A 94 -14.80 6.64 1.18
C VAL A 94 -15.24 5.37 1.92
N PRO A 95 -16.36 5.36 2.66
CA PRO A 95 -17.46 6.34 2.63
C PRO A 95 -17.22 7.64 3.43
N GLU A 96 -16.59 7.58 4.61
CA GLU A 96 -16.24 8.76 5.42
C GLU A 96 -15.36 8.34 6.62
N TYR A 97 -14.55 9.25 7.17
CA TYR A 97 -13.54 8.94 8.19
C TYR A 97 -14.05 8.12 9.38
N ASN A 98 -15.21 8.49 9.93
CA ASN A 98 -15.74 7.82 11.12
C ASN A 98 -16.09 6.34 10.84
N ILE A 99 -16.60 6.06 9.63
CA ILE A 99 -16.90 4.70 9.18
C ILE A 99 -15.59 3.94 8.98
N CYS A 100 -14.63 4.51 8.24
CA CYS A 100 -13.33 3.89 8.00
C CYS A 100 -12.57 3.62 9.31
N SER A 101 -12.61 4.55 10.26
CA SER A 101 -11.99 4.42 11.58
C SER A 101 -12.64 3.30 12.40
N SER A 102 -13.97 3.21 12.39
CA SER A 102 -14.69 2.14 13.09
C SER A 102 -14.40 0.77 12.47
N LEU A 103 -14.44 0.66 11.14
CA LEU A 103 -14.09 -0.57 10.43
C LEU A 103 -12.65 -0.99 10.69
N GLY A 104 -11.71 -0.03 10.69
CA GLY A 104 -10.30 -0.28 10.98
C GLY A 104 -10.11 -0.82 12.40
N ARG A 105 -10.77 -0.23 13.41
CA ARG A 105 -10.72 -0.73 14.79
C ARG A 105 -11.21 -2.16 14.89
N ASN A 106 -12.40 -2.45 14.34
CA ASN A 106 -12.96 -3.80 14.35
C ASN A 106 -12.00 -4.81 13.69
N TYR A 107 -11.38 -4.43 12.57
CA TYR A 107 -10.43 -5.30 11.87
C TYR A 107 -9.16 -5.58 12.70
N TYR A 108 -8.59 -4.58 13.36
CA TYR A 108 -7.37 -4.74 14.17
C TYR A 108 -7.63 -5.34 15.56
N GLU A 109 -8.86 -5.27 16.07
CA GLU A 109 -9.27 -5.97 17.30
C GLU A 109 -9.36 -7.49 17.07
N ASP A 110 -9.80 -7.92 15.88
CA ASP A 110 -9.91 -9.33 15.52
C ASP A 110 -8.64 -9.91 14.85
N SER A 111 -7.78 -9.06 14.28
CA SER A 111 -6.57 -9.47 13.56
C SER A 111 -5.32 -8.90 14.22
N THR A 112 -4.44 -9.78 14.69
CA THR A 112 -3.16 -9.39 15.29
C THR A 112 -2.24 -8.78 14.23
N ALA A 113 -2.24 -7.45 14.13
CA ALA A 113 -1.18 -6.55 13.63
C ALA A 113 -0.26 -7.10 12.51
N GLY A 114 -0.83 -7.76 11.51
CA GLY A 114 -0.11 -8.33 10.36
C GLY A 114 -0.45 -7.60 9.07
N ALA A 115 0.39 -7.79 8.06
CA ALA A 115 0.11 -7.40 6.69
C ALA A 115 -1.26 -7.98 6.25
N LEU A 116 -2.12 -7.15 5.67
CA LEU A 116 -3.31 -7.65 5.00
C LEU A 116 -2.93 -8.07 3.58
N GLN A 117 -3.06 -9.37 3.27
CA GLN A 117 -2.93 -9.84 1.89
C GLN A 117 -4.28 -9.73 1.19
N LEU A 118 -4.31 -9.02 0.07
CA LEU A 118 -5.46 -8.95 -0.84
C LEU A 118 -5.13 -9.69 -2.14
N ASN A 119 -5.98 -10.65 -2.51
CA ASN A 119 -5.90 -11.35 -3.79
C ASN A 119 -6.81 -10.63 -4.79
N LEU A 120 -6.22 -9.98 -5.79
CA LEU A 120 -6.95 -9.08 -6.70
C LEU A 120 -7.92 -9.83 -7.63
N ASP A 121 -7.65 -11.10 -7.88
CA ASP A 121 -8.44 -11.96 -8.79
C ASP A 121 -9.51 -12.79 -8.05
N GLN A 122 -9.62 -12.68 -6.72
CA GLN A 122 -10.62 -13.37 -5.92
C GLN A 122 -11.73 -12.38 -5.51
N ILE A 123 -12.75 -12.27 -6.36
CA ILE A 123 -14.01 -11.59 -6.08
C ILE A 123 -15.13 -12.61 -6.19
#